data_AF-A0A165DSI8-F1
#
_entry.id   AF-A0A165DSI8-F1
#
_cell.length_a   1.000
_cell.length_b   1.000
_cell.length_c   1.000
_cell.angle_alpha   90.00
_cell.angle_beta   90.00
_cell.angle_gamma   90.00
#
_symmetry.space_group_name_H-M   'P 1'
#
loop_
_entity.id
_entity.type
_entity.pdbx_description
1 polymer ?
#
loop_
_entity_poly.entity_id
_entity_poly.type
_entity_poly.pdbx_seq_one_letter_code
_entity_poly.pdbx_strand_id
1 'polypeptide(L)'
;MARVTRPFALPAWTLIQIERIPMLLGHYKLPVPRHETVEMARKLSIGFEIECLAVLDTSAPGAIQRIIDLINNTAVHRARGFSSTYPPDETRWHVVRDRSIRSNDVSLHGVELIAPPVEDLPGTELLSPSTQMGWKMALQEVLHEVKSHLTLKVNVTTGLHVHVGPGINCKWDTQHLIKIALLFVFFEDQLDQWHPRHRWDQRRHHTRNYLASMRESRTCANLRDLDLVMRILAATDWQDLASLVNPCPYGMDVFDKNYKVNFGAVRLYGTVEFRQHAGTTCAREIVQWGEDLLALVRWAVRVDRWELVDMCLRHDQIQLRDLLVLAVRSESSPDATPPLYLSPTV
;
A
#
# COMPACT_ATOMS: atom_id res chain seq x y z
N MET A 1 37.40 -13.14 55.83
CA MET A 1 36.19 -13.90 55.45
C MET A 1 35.95 -13.71 53.96
N ALA A 2 36.45 -14.65 53.14
CA ALA A 2 36.35 -14.60 51.69
C ALA A 2 35.06 -15.31 51.24
N ARG A 3 34.26 -14.66 50.39
CA ARG A 3 33.06 -15.26 49.79
C ARG A 3 33.46 -16.07 48.57
N VAL A 4 33.22 -17.37 48.64
CA VAL A 4 33.31 -18.31 47.51
C VAL A 4 32.06 -18.16 46.66
N THR A 5 32.21 -17.71 45.41
CA THR A 5 31.16 -17.77 44.39
C THR A 5 31.25 -19.10 43.65
N ARG A 6 30.17 -19.89 43.70
CA ARG A 6 29.99 -21.08 42.86
C ARG A 6 29.40 -20.66 41.50
N PRO A 7 29.83 -21.24 40.38
CA PRO A 7 29.16 -21.02 39.11
C PRO A 7 27.88 -21.86 39.05
N PHE A 8 26.78 -21.22 38.63
CA PHE A 8 25.54 -21.87 38.27
C PHE A 8 25.74 -22.64 36.95
N ALA A 9 25.63 -23.97 37.02
CA ALA A 9 25.49 -24.81 35.83
C ALA A 9 23.99 -24.86 35.46
N LEU A 10 23.67 -24.46 34.23
CA LEU A 10 22.36 -24.66 33.62
C LEU A 10 22.30 -26.06 32.96
N PRO A 11 21.12 -26.71 32.89
CA PRO A 11 21.00 -28.06 32.37
C PRO A 11 21.12 -28.09 30.85
N ALA A 12 21.94 -29.02 30.36
CA ALA A 12 22.04 -29.37 28.95
C ALA A 12 20.82 -30.19 28.52
N TRP A 13 19.82 -29.54 27.92
CA TRP A 13 18.79 -30.21 27.12
C TRP A 13 18.51 -29.40 25.84
N THR A 14 18.84 -30.04 24.72
CA THR A 14 18.37 -29.85 23.34
C THR A 14 18.70 -28.53 22.63
N LEU A 15 19.96 -28.41 22.21
CA LEU A 15 20.31 -27.78 20.94
C LEU A 15 19.59 -28.53 19.80
N ILE A 16 18.45 -28.02 19.35
CA ILE A 16 17.98 -28.31 17.99
C ILE A 16 18.87 -27.49 17.07
N GLN A 17 19.89 -28.14 16.51
CA GLN A 17 20.64 -27.58 15.39
C GLN A 17 19.64 -27.25 14.27
N ILE A 18 19.53 -25.97 13.95
CA ILE A 18 18.95 -25.48 12.69
C ILE A 18 20.01 -25.72 11.60
N GLU A 19 20.35 -26.99 11.40
CA GLU A 19 21.00 -27.47 10.20
C GLU A 19 20.01 -28.45 9.58
N ARG A 20 19.40 -28.01 8.47
CA ARG A 20 18.56 -28.76 7.51
C ARG A 20 17.08 -28.38 7.43
N ILE A 21 16.80 -27.20 6.87
CA ILE A 21 15.60 -26.95 6.03
C ILE A 21 15.93 -27.31 4.55
N PRO A 22 16.42 -28.53 4.26
CA PRO A 22 16.00 -29.19 3.01
C PRO A 22 15.04 -30.36 3.15
N MET A 23 14.61 -30.78 4.36
CA MET A 23 13.89 -32.06 4.49
C MET A 23 12.36 -32.01 4.68
N LEU A 24 11.75 -30.87 4.98
CA LEU A 24 10.26 -30.78 5.03
C LEU A 24 9.60 -30.49 3.67
N LEU A 25 10.39 -30.15 2.64
CA LEU A 25 9.92 -30.02 1.26
C LEU A 25 10.29 -31.22 0.37
N GLY A 26 11.04 -32.20 0.88
CA GLY A 26 11.59 -33.32 0.12
C GLY A 26 10.59 -34.36 -0.41
N HIS A 27 9.32 -34.28 -0.04
CA HIS A 27 8.27 -35.19 -0.53
C HIS A 27 7.09 -34.51 -1.21
N TYR A 28 7.07 -33.17 -1.28
CA TYR A 28 6.22 -32.50 -2.24
C TYR A 28 6.98 -32.47 -3.57
N LYS A 29 6.64 -33.39 -4.49
CA LYS A 29 6.83 -33.08 -5.91
C LYS A 29 6.07 -31.80 -6.15
N LEU A 30 6.78 -30.67 -6.15
CA LEU A 30 6.21 -29.38 -6.49
C LEU A 30 5.52 -29.60 -7.85
N PRO A 31 4.19 -29.36 -7.95
CA PRO A 31 3.54 -29.47 -9.23
C PRO A 31 4.30 -28.61 -10.21
N VAL A 32 4.66 -29.19 -11.36
CA VAL A 32 5.27 -28.44 -12.47
C VAL A 32 4.39 -27.20 -12.68
N PRO A 33 4.95 -25.99 -12.62
CA PRO A 33 4.17 -24.77 -12.73
C PRO A 33 3.34 -24.88 -14.00
N ARG A 34 2.01 -24.86 -13.87
CA ARG A 34 1.19 -24.50 -15.03
C ARG A 34 1.67 -23.11 -15.43
N HIS A 35 1.84 -22.87 -16.73
CA HIS A 35 2.10 -21.54 -17.25
C HIS A 35 0.99 -20.59 -16.78
N GLU A 36 1.13 -20.02 -15.58
CA GLU A 36 0.35 -18.90 -15.13
C GLU A 36 0.66 -17.76 -16.10
N THR A 37 -0.39 -17.15 -16.62
CA THR A 37 -0.33 -16.09 -17.62
C THR A 37 0.44 -14.90 -17.06
N VAL A 38 1.75 -14.84 -17.37
CA VAL A 38 2.68 -13.74 -17.05
C VAL A 38 2.16 -12.37 -17.56
N GLU A 39 1.21 -12.40 -18.49
CA GLU A 39 0.64 -11.25 -19.18
C GLU A 39 -0.10 -10.25 -18.27
N MET A 40 -0.82 -10.71 -17.23
CA MET A 40 -1.62 -9.81 -16.37
C MET A 40 -0.80 -9.04 -15.34
N ALA A 41 0.42 -9.47 -15.01
CA ALA A 41 1.22 -8.90 -13.92
C ALA A 41 2.03 -7.64 -14.31
N ARG A 42 1.84 -7.09 -15.52
CA ARG A 42 2.52 -5.85 -15.94
C ARG A 42 1.69 -4.60 -15.71
N LYS A 43 0.39 -4.65 -15.99
CA LYS A 43 -0.51 -3.51 -15.83
C LYS A 43 -1.11 -3.52 -14.43
N LEU A 44 -1.06 -2.39 -13.74
CA LEU A 44 -1.76 -2.16 -12.48
C LEU A 44 -2.60 -0.90 -12.62
N SER A 45 -3.49 -0.65 -11.65
CA SER A 45 -4.09 0.66 -11.45
C SER A 45 -3.56 1.31 -10.19
N ILE A 46 -3.49 2.63 -10.18
CA ILE A 46 -3.08 3.43 -9.01
C ILE A 46 -4.07 4.58 -8.76
N GLY A 47 -4.28 4.91 -7.49
CA GLY A 47 -5.07 6.06 -7.05
C GLY A 47 -4.43 6.69 -5.81
N PHE A 48 -4.77 7.94 -5.53
CA PHE A 48 -4.15 8.71 -4.45
C PHE A 48 -5.21 9.43 -3.62
N GLU A 49 -5.05 9.41 -2.30
CA GLU A 49 -5.77 10.28 -1.38
C GLU A 49 -4.75 11.17 -0.65
N ILE A 50 -4.81 12.48 -0.91
CA ILE A 50 -3.84 13.45 -0.41
C ILE A 50 -4.52 14.28 0.69
N GLU A 51 -4.22 13.96 1.94
CA GLU A 51 -4.72 14.71 3.09
C GLU A 51 -3.88 15.95 3.34
N CYS A 52 -4.54 17.11 3.48
CA CYS A 52 -3.87 18.37 3.76
C CYS A 52 -4.76 19.34 4.56
N LEU A 53 -4.14 20.44 4.98
CA LEU A 53 -4.79 21.58 5.61
C LEU A 53 -4.77 22.76 4.64
N ALA A 54 -5.93 23.17 4.15
CA ALA A 54 -6.04 24.36 3.31
C ALA A 54 -6.22 25.61 4.18
N VAL A 55 -5.38 26.63 3.96
CA VAL A 55 -5.54 27.98 4.57
C VAL A 55 -6.52 28.77 3.72
N LEU A 56 -7.64 29.19 4.31
CA LEU A 56 -8.64 29.98 3.61
C LEU A 56 -9.23 31.07 4.50
N ASP A 57 -9.51 32.21 3.88
CA ASP A 57 -10.23 33.32 4.52
C ASP A 57 -11.75 33.07 4.61
N THR A 58 -12.22 31.95 4.06
CA THR A 58 -13.63 31.59 3.94
C THR A 58 -13.96 30.33 4.71
N SER A 59 -15.24 30.15 5.08
CA SER A 59 -15.71 28.95 5.78
C SER A 59 -15.43 27.64 5.02
N ALA A 60 -15.37 26.51 5.73
CA ALA A 60 -15.02 25.20 5.17
C ALA A 60 -15.81 24.75 3.90
N PRO A 61 -17.14 25.02 3.73
CA PRO A 61 -17.81 24.74 2.46
C PRO A 61 -17.23 25.54 1.28
N GLY A 62 -16.81 26.78 1.52
CA GLY A 62 -16.12 27.61 0.54
C GLY A 62 -14.72 27.08 0.20
N ALA A 63 -14.09 26.35 1.13
CA ALA A 63 -12.80 25.69 0.90
C ALA A 63 -12.85 24.66 -0.22
N ILE A 64 -13.78 23.72 -0.07
CA ILE A 64 -13.97 22.62 -1.01
C ILE A 64 -14.29 23.19 -2.39
N GLN A 65 -15.25 24.11 -2.46
CA GLN A 65 -15.67 24.68 -3.74
C GLN A 65 -14.52 25.41 -4.44
N ARG A 66 -13.73 26.20 -3.71
CA ARG A 66 -12.58 26.90 -4.30
C ARG A 66 -11.54 25.94 -4.85
N ILE A 67 -11.23 24.85 -4.15
CA ILE A 67 -10.30 23.83 -4.66
C ILE A 67 -10.87 23.15 -5.90
N ILE A 68 -12.17 22.82 -5.90
CA ILE A 68 -12.86 22.25 -7.07
C ILE A 68 -12.75 23.19 -8.27
N ASP A 69 -13.00 24.48 -8.07
CA ASP A 69 -12.94 25.50 -9.13
C ASP A 69 -11.51 25.62 -9.69
N LEU A 70 -10.49 25.60 -8.83
CA LEU A 70 -9.08 25.60 -9.24
C LEU A 70 -8.74 24.37 -10.10
N ILE A 71 -9.11 23.17 -9.67
CA ILE A 71 -8.88 21.96 -10.46
C ILE A 71 -9.66 22.01 -11.78
N ASN A 72 -10.90 22.52 -11.78
CA ASN A 72 -11.71 22.68 -12.98
C ASN A 72 -11.18 23.77 -13.94
N ASN A 73 -10.34 24.69 -13.47
CA ASN A 73 -9.65 25.65 -14.33
C ASN A 73 -8.43 25.07 -15.03
N THR A 74 -7.96 23.88 -14.62
CA THR A 74 -6.94 23.15 -15.39
C THR A 74 -7.49 22.70 -16.74
N ALA A 75 -6.60 22.52 -17.72
CA ALA A 75 -6.98 21.97 -19.02
C ALA A 75 -7.19 20.45 -18.95
N VAL A 76 -6.60 19.80 -17.95
CA VAL A 76 -6.39 18.35 -17.91
C VAL A 76 -7.40 17.63 -17.03
N HIS A 77 -7.97 18.32 -16.04
CA HIS A 77 -8.82 17.68 -15.05
C HIS A 77 -10.13 18.40 -14.77
N ARG A 78 -11.03 17.60 -14.22
CA ARG A 78 -12.25 18.07 -13.58
C ARG A 78 -12.29 17.54 -12.15
N ALA A 79 -12.90 18.32 -11.28
CA ALA A 79 -13.13 17.99 -9.90
C ALA A 79 -14.61 18.13 -9.54
N ARG A 80 -15.01 17.41 -8.50
CA ARG A 80 -16.33 17.52 -7.87
C ARG A 80 -16.24 17.36 -6.36
N GLY A 81 -17.30 17.77 -5.68
CA GLY A 81 -17.47 17.47 -4.26
C GLY A 81 -17.75 15.97 -4.05
N PHE A 82 -17.51 15.53 -2.82
CA PHE A 82 -17.74 14.14 -2.42
C PHE A 82 -19.13 13.62 -2.77
N SER A 83 -19.16 12.40 -3.29
CA SER A 83 -20.34 11.56 -3.41
C SER A 83 -20.10 10.27 -2.65
N SER A 84 -21.13 9.68 -2.05
CA SER A 84 -21.02 8.42 -1.31
C SER A 84 -20.63 7.21 -2.18
N THR A 85 -20.57 7.39 -3.51
CA THR A 85 -20.25 6.36 -4.49
C THR A 85 -19.05 6.78 -5.34
N TYR A 86 -18.06 5.88 -5.39
CA TYR A 86 -16.89 5.94 -6.28
C TYR A 86 -17.03 4.86 -7.33
N PRO A 87 -17.51 5.20 -8.53
CA PRO A 87 -17.54 4.20 -9.58
C PRO A 87 -16.09 3.87 -9.99
N PRO A 88 -15.76 2.60 -10.32
CA PRO A 88 -14.41 2.19 -10.70
C PRO A 88 -13.81 2.92 -11.92
N ASP A 89 -14.67 3.53 -12.73
CA ASP A 89 -14.36 4.32 -13.91
C ASP A 89 -14.45 5.84 -13.67
N GLU A 90 -14.41 6.28 -12.41
CA GLU A 90 -14.38 7.71 -12.08
C GLU A 90 -13.23 8.41 -12.80
N THR A 91 -13.55 9.53 -13.45
CA THR A 91 -12.58 10.33 -14.20
C THR A 91 -12.24 11.65 -13.52
N ARG A 92 -12.94 12.00 -12.45
CA ARG A 92 -12.80 13.29 -11.77
C ARG A 92 -12.13 13.15 -10.43
N TRP A 93 -11.40 14.19 -10.07
CA TRP A 93 -10.94 14.38 -8.71
C TRP A 93 -12.13 14.60 -7.77
N HIS A 94 -12.01 14.07 -6.56
CA HIS A 94 -12.93 14.40 -5.49
C HIS A 94 -12.23 15.26 -4.45
N VAL A 95 -12.93 16.29 -4.00
CA VAL A 95 -12.46 17.15 -2.90
C VAL A 95 -13.42 16.97 -1.74
N VAL A 96 -12.88 16.50 -0.62
CA VAL A 96 -13.66 16.10 0.55
C VAL A 96 -13.16 16.85 1.77
N ARG A 97 -14.07 17.22 2.66
CA ARG A 97 -13.68 17.64 4.01
C ARG A 97 -13.46 16.39 4.84
N ASP A 98 -12.23 16.17 5.27
CA ASP A 98 -11.92 15.13 6.22
C ASP A 98 -11.88 15.69 7.66
N ARG A 99 -12.68 15.07 8.53
CA ARG A 99 -12.76 15.41 9.96
C ARG A 99 -11.67 14.72 10.78
N SER A 100 -10.99 13.73 10.21
CA SER A 100 -9.88 13.03 10.84
C SER A 100 -8.63 13.92 10.91
N ILE A 101 -8.46 14.81 9.94
CA ILE A 101 -7.41 15.83 9.88
C ILE A 101 -7.72 16.94 10.89
N ARG A 102 -6.82 17.15 11.86
CA ARG A 102 -7.02 18.11 12.97
C ARG A 102 -6.01 19.24 12.90
N SER A 103 -6.46 20.44 13.25
CA SER A 103 -5.62 21.62 13.43
C SER A 103 -6.11 22.41 14.65
N ASN A 104 -5.16 23.01 15.39
CA ASN A 104 -5.49 23.99 16.45
C ASN A 104 -5.77 25.38 15.86
N ASP A 105 -5.33 25.63 14.64
CA ASP A 105 -5.61 26.85 13.90
C ASP A 105 -6.96 26.70 13.19
N VAL A 106 -7.91 27.57 13.56
CA VAL A 106 -9.28 27.57 13.05
C VAL A 106 -9.39 28.00 11.59
N SER A 107 -8.36 28.69 11.05
CA SER A 107 -8.31 29.05 9.62
C SER A 107 -7.78 27.92 8.74
N LEU A 108 -7.40 26.78 9.33
CA LEU A 108 -6.95 25.60 8.61
C LEU A 108 -8.09 24.58 8.52
N HIS A 109 -8.45 24.23 7.29
CA HIS A 109 -9.50 23.25 7.01
C HIS A 109 -8.89 21.94 6.55
N GLY A 110 -9.22 20.84 7.24
CA GLY A 110 -8.89 19.48 6.80
C GLY A 110 -9.60 19.14 5.50
N VAL A 111 -8.81 18.87 4.47
CA VAL A 111 -9.28 18.54 3.12
C VAL A 111 -8.50 17.34 2.61
N GLU A 112 -9.19 16.50 1.85
CA GLU A 112 -8.64 15.36 1.16
C GLU A 112 -8.87 15.54 -0.35
N LEU A 113 -7.79 15.42 -1.13
CA LEU A 113 -7.82 15.41 -2.60
C LEU A 113 -7.69 13.98 -3.07
N ILE A 114 -8.74 13.43 -3.67
CA ILE A 114 -8.80 12.04 -4.10
C ILE A 114 -8.70 12.00 -5.61
N ALA A 115 -7.59 11.47 -6.12
CA ALA A 115 -7.35 11.30 -7.53
C ALA A 115 -8.21 10.16 -8.10
N PRO A 116 -8.72 10.29 -9.34
CA PRO A 116 -9.36 9.17 -10.02
C PRO A 116 -8.37 8.01 -10.20
N PRO A 117 -8.82 6.74 -10.21
CA PRO A 117 -7.95 5.62 -10.53
C PRO A 117 -7.43 5.74 -11.96
N VAL A 118 -6.17 5.37 -12.17
CA VAL A 118 -5.47 5.43 -13.46
C VAL A 118 -4.73 4.12 -13.72
N GLU A 119 -4.52 3.75 -14.98
CA GLU A 119 -3.67 2.61 -15.32
C GLU A 119 -2.19 3.00 -15.33
N ASP A 120 -1.33 2.10 -14.83
CA ASP A 120 0.12 2.21 -14.94
C ASP A 120 0.69 0.93 -15.55
N LEU A 121 1.45 1.11 -16.63
CA LEU A 121 2.20 0.08 -17.31
C LEU A 121 3.67 0.55 -17.38
N PRO A 122 4.62 -0.21 -16.80
CA PRO A 122 6.02 0.21 -16.79
C PRO A 122 6.58 0.40 -18.20
N GLY A 123 7.39 1.44 -18.35
CA GLY A 123 8.05 1.75 -19.62
C GLY A 123 7.13 2.37 -20.68
N THR A 124 5.87 2.66 -20.36
CA THR A 124 4.97 3.39 -21.25
C THR A 124 4.42 4.64 -20.57
N GLU A 125 4.26 5.70 -21.34
CA GLU A 125 3.44 6.84 -20.95
C GLU A 125 2.00 6.54 -21.37
N LEU A 126 1.30 5.73 -20.56
CA LEU A 126 -0.13 5.53 -20.79
C LEU A 126 -0.86 6.84 -20.49
N LEU A 127 -1.59 7.33 -21.48
CA LEU A 127 -2.57 8.37 -21.23
C LEU A 127 -3.66 7.75 -20.37
N SER A 128 -3.87 8.31 -19.18
CA SER A 128 -4.99 7.89 -18.36
C SER A 128 -6.29 8.34 -19.02
N PRO A 129 -7.32 7.48 -19.13
CA PRO A 129 -8.64 7.88 -19.59
C PRO A 129 -9.21 9.08 -18.83
N SER A 130 -8.85 9.22 -17.55
CA SER A 130 -9.33 10.31 -16.69
C SER A 130 -8.62 11.65 -16.89
N THR A 131 -7.49 11.68 -17.61
CA THR A 131 -6.63 12.88 -17.64
C THR A 131 -6.08 13.22 -19.03
N GLN A 132 -6.21 12.34 -20.02
CA GLN A 132 -5.49 12.45 -21.31
C GLN A 132 -3.96 12.57 -21.17
N MET A 133 -3.40 12.40 -19.97
CA MET A 133 -1.97 12.47 -19.63
C MET A 133 -1.55 11.29 -18.75
N GLY A 134 -0.25 11.10 -18.58
CA GLY A 134 0.29 10.17 -17.57
C GLY A 134 -0.03 10.64 -16.15
N TRP A 135 -0.32 9.72 -15.24
CA TRP A 135 -0.77 10.04 -13.89
C TRP A 135 0.21 10.91 -13.09
N LYS A 136 1.52 10.78 -13.36
CA LYS A 136 2.57 11.59 -12.72
C LYS A 136 2.44 13.07 -13.08
N MET A 137 2.19 13.38 -14.36
CA MET A 137 2.00 14.74 -14.85
C MET A 137 0.68 15.32 -14.35
N ALA A 138 -0.39 14.53 -14.39
CA ALA A 138 -1.70 14.86 -13.84
C ALA A 138 -1.61 15.31 -12.36
N LEU A 139 -0.92 14.53 -11.51
CA LEU A 139 -0.69 14.88 -10.11
C LEU A 139 0.08 16.20 -9.97
N GLN A 140 1.13 16.40 -10.78
CA GLN A 140 1.97 17.59 -10.74
C GLN A 140 1.18 18.85 -11.13
N GLU A 141 0.39 18.78 -12.20
CA GLU A 141 -0.42 19.91 -12.68
C GLU A 141 -1.49 20.30 -11.65
N VAL A 142 -2.26 19.33 -11.13
CA VAL A 142 -3.29 19.60 -10.13
C VAL A 142 -2.71 20.20 -8.86
N LEU A 143 -1.63 19.62 -8.33
CA LEU A 143 -1.00 20.16 -7.13
C LEU A 143 -0.34 21.52 -7.38
N HIS A 144 0.22 21.75 -8.57
CA HIS A 144 0.75 23.05 -8.93
C HIS A 144 -0.35 24.11 -8.95
N GLU A 145 -1.46 23.84 -9.63
CA GLU A 145 -2.58 24.78 -9.78
C GLU A 145 -3.25 25.10 -8.44
N VAL A 146 -3.47 24.10 -7.58
CA VAL A 146 -4.03 24.35 -6.25
C VAL A 146 -3.06 25.16 -5.41
N LYS A 147 -1.75 24.85 -5.44
CA LYS A 147 -0.75 25.51 -4.59
C LYS A 147 -0.34 26.91 -5.09
N SER A 148 -0.55 27.23 -6.37
CA SER A 148 -0.33 28.59 -6.88
C SER A 148 -1.38 29.58 -6.36
N HIS A 149 -2.55 29.08 -5.96
CA HIS A 149 -3.67 29.90 -5.50
C HIS A 149 -4.04 29.71 -4.02
N LEU A 150 -3.57 28.64 -3.37
CA LEU A 150 -3.87 28.30 -1.98
C LEU A 150 -2.62 27.83 -1.24
N THR A 151 -2.54 28.18 0.06
CA THR A 151 -1.54 27.59 0.94
C THR A 151 -2.07 26.25 1.47
N LEU A 152 -1.41 25.16 1.06
CA LEU A 152 -1.63 23.84 1.63
C LEU A 152 -0.55 23.51 2.66
N LYS A 153 -0.95 23.05 3.84
CA LYS A 153 -0.07 22.58 4.91
C LYS A 153 -0.33 21.11 5.20
N VAL A 154 0.62 20.46 5.86
CA VAL A 154 0.51 19.07 6.34
C VAL A 154 0.94 19.02 7.80
N ASN A 155 0.45 18.03 8.54
CA ASN A 155 0.81 17.83 9.94
C ASN A 155 0.77 16.34 10.33
N VAL A 156 0.91 16.04 11.62
CA VAL A 156 0.95 14.65 12.12
C VAL A 156 -0.37 13.87 11.95
N THR A 157 -1.48 14.55 11.64
CA THR A 157 -2.78 13.91 11.37
C THR A 157 -3.07 13.71 9.89
N THR A 158 -2.27 14.31 9.00
CA THR A 158 -2.40 14.10 7.55
C THR A 158 -1.59 12.88 7.12
N GLY A 159 -2.16 12.07 6.23
CA GLY A 159 -1.55 10.95 5.52
C GLY A 159 -1.49 11.15 4.01
N LEU A 160 -0.73 10.29 3.36
CA LEU A 160 -0.86 10.03 1.92
C LEU A 160 -1.31 8.58 1.79
N HIS A 161 -2.49 8.35 1.23
CA HIS A 161 -2.96 7.01 0.91
C HIS A 161 -2.75 6.73 -0.57
N VAL A 162 -2.26 5.53 -0.88
CA VAL A 162 -2.09 5.06 -2.25
C VAL A 162 -2.89 3.78 -2.42
N HIS A 163 -3.77 3.75 -3.42
CA HIS A 163 -4.53 2.57 -3.78
C HIS A 163 -3.86 1.89 -4.96
N VAL A 164 -3.56 0.60 -4.87
CA VAL A 164 -3.04 -0.20 -5.99
C VAL A 164 -4.04 -1.31 -6.33
N GLY A 165 -4.47 -1.35 -7.58
CA GLY A 165 -5.36 -2.37 -8.11
C GLY A 165 -4.71 -3.18 -9.25
N PRO A 166 -5.36 -4.28 -9.69
CA PRO A 166 -4.85 -5.13 -10.77
C PRO A 166 -5.10 -4.55 -12.17
N GLY A 167 -5.52 -3.27 -12.25
CA GLY A 167 -6.05 -2.63 -13.45
C GLY A 167 -7.46 -2.09 -13.24
N ILE A 168 -7.90 -1.16 -14.10
CA ILE A 168 -9.25 -0.61 -14.03
C ILE A 168 -10.24 -1.70 -14.47
N ASN A 169 -11.34 -1.87 -13.71
CA ASN A 169 -12.34 -2.93 -13.91
C ASN A 169 -11.79 -4.37 -13.82
N CYS A 170 -10.57 -4.55 -13.29
CA CYS A 170 -10.00 -5.86 -13.02
C CYS A 170 -10.24 -6.26 -11.55
N LYS A 171 -10.20 -7.56 -11.27
CA LYS A 171 -10.27 -8.10 -9.90
C LYS A 171 -8.95 -8.76 -9.53
N TRP A 172 -8.60 -8.69 -8.25
CA TRP A 172 -7.43 -9.37 -7.75
C TRP A 172 -7.66 -10.88 -7.75
N ASP A 173 -6.66 -11.63 -8.19
CA ASP A 173 -6.52 -13.03 -7.84
C ASP A 173 -6.14 -13.13 -6.35
N THR A 174 -6.77 -14.04 -5.60
CA THR A 174 -6.43 -14.29 -4.19
C THR A 174 -4.93 -14.56 -4.01
N GLN A 175 -4.30 -15.27 -4.94
CA GLN A 175 -2.88 -15.57 -4.88
C GLN A 175 -2.01 -14.31 -5.01
N HIS A 176 -2.44 -13.31 -5.78
CA HIS A 176 -1.77 -12.01 -5.82
C HIS A 176 -1.88 -11.30 -4.46
N LEU A 177 -3.06 -11.28 -3.85
CA LEU A 177 -3.27 -10.66 -2.54
C LEU A 177 -2.43 -11.34 -1.44
N ILE A 178 -2.36 -12.67 -1.44
CA ILE A 178 -1.52 -13.46 -0.53
C ILE A 178 -0.05 -13.02 -0.64
N LYS A 179 0.47 -12.86 -1.87
CA LYS A 179 1.86 -12.45 -2.09
C LYS A 179 2.12 -11.00 -1.66
N ILE A 180 1.18 -10.10 -1.93
CA ILE A 180 1.25 -8.71 -1.43
C ILE A 180 1.25 -8.72 0.11
N ALA A 181 0.37 -9.49 0.75
CA ALA A 181 0.33 -9.59 2.21
C ALA A 181 1.64 -10.15 2.79
N LEU A 182 2.18 -11.22 2.21
CA LEU A 182 3.47 -11.78 2.63
C LEU A 182 4.58 -10.72 2.58
N LEU A 183 4.72 -9.99 1.47
CA LEU A 183 5.74 -8.94 1.35
C LEU A 183 5.56 -7.86 2.43
N PHE A 184 4.37 -7.26 2.53
CA PHE A 184 4.18 -6.09 3.37
C PHE A 184 4.04 -6.41 4.86
N VAL A 185 3.66 -7.63 5.24
CA VAL A 185 3.63 -8.06 6.65
C VAL A 185 5.06 -8.33 7.16
N PHE A 186 5.91 -8.98 6.38
CA PHE A 186 7.26 -9.36 6.83
C PHE A 186 8.29 -8.24 6.72
N PHE A 187 8.11 -7.31 5.78
CA PHE A 187 8.99 -6.16 5.64
C PHE A 187 8.42 -4.86 6.24
N GLU A 188 7.33 -4.94 7.03
CA GLU A 188 6.66 -3.77 7.60
C GLU A 188 7.61 -2.90 8.43
N ASP A 189 8.42 -3.51 9.31
CA ASP A 189 9.37 -2.80 10.18
C ASP A 189 10.47 -2.08 9.39
N GLN A 190 10.83 -2.59 8.22
CA GLN A 190 11.81 -1.94 7.34
C GLN A 190 11.16 -0.77 6.58
N LEU A 191 9.91 -0.94 6.16
CA LEU A 191 9.13 0.12 5.51
C LEU A 191 8.83 1.28 6.47
N ASP A 192 8.55 0.97 7.75
CA ASP A 192 8.36 1.96 8.80
C ASP A 192 9.57 2.90 8.96
N GLN A 193 10.78 2.39 8.75
CA GLN A 193 12.01 3.19 8.85
C GLN A 193 12.11 4.26 7.75
N TRP A 194 11.34 4.15 6.67
CA TRP A 194 11.27 5.16 5.61
C TRP A 194 10.35 6.33 5.98
N HIS A 195 9.61 6.20 7.08
CA HIS A 195 8.61 7.16 7.49
C HIS A 195 8.94 7.78 8.85
N PRO A 196 8.49 9.03 9.10
CA PRO A 196 8.71 9.68 10.38
C PRO A 196 8.00 8.91 11.51
N ARG A 197 8.59 8.94 12.70
CA ARG A 197 8.16 8.18 13.89
C ARG A 197 6.65 8.26 14.21
N HIS A 198 5.98 9.36 13.87
CA HIS A 198 4.54 9.50 14.12
C HIS A 198 3.66 8.61 13.22
N ARG A 199 4.22 7.95 12.20
CA ARG A 199 3.51 7.01 11.32
C ARG A 199 3.64 5.54 11.72
N TRP A 200 4.59 5.19 12.59
CA TRP A 200 4.85 3.79 12.98
C TRP A 200 4.91 3.51 14.48
N ASP A 201 5.11 4.52 15.33
CA ASP A 201 5.19 4.31 16.78
C ASP A 201 3.84 3.93 17.39
N GLN A 202 3.54 2.64 17.51
CA GLN A 202 2.28 2.07 18.00
C GLN A 202 1.94 2.46 19.46
N ARG A 203 2.88 3.07 20.21
CA ARG A 203 2.61 3.69 21.52
C ARG A 203 1.76 4.95 21.41
N ARG A 204 1.67 5.56 20.22
CA ARG A 204 0.86 6.75 19.97
C ARG A 204 -0.57 6.36 19.66
N HIS A 205 -1.51 7.01 20.33
CA HIS A 205 -2.94 6.78 20.13
C HIS A 205 -3.39 6.94 18.68
N HIS A 206 -2.88 7.96 17.96
CA HIS A 206 -3.21 8.18 16.55
C HIS A 206 -2.74 7.00 15.68
N THR A 207 -1.47 6.60 15.80
CA THR A 207 -0.91 5.48 15.04
C THR A 207 -1.67 4.19 15.30
N ARG A 208 -1.93 3.84 16.56
CA ARG A 208 -2.67 2.63 16.92
C ARG A 208 -4.10 2.58 16.34
N ASN A 209 -4.74 3.74 16.18
CA ASN A 209 -6.14 3.82 15.77
C ASN A 209 -6.34 4.06 14.27
N TYR A 210 -5.31 4.52 13.55
CA TYR A 210 -5.40 4.89 12.13
C TYR A 210 -4.35 4.21 11.24
N LEU A 211 -3.30 3.63 11.83
CA LEU A 211 -2.11 3.05 11.19
C LEU A 211 -1.61 1.82 11.95
N ALA A 212 -2.52 0.94 12.35
CA ALA A 212 -2.19 -0.29 13.05
C ALA A 212 -1.24 -1.17 12.20
N SER A 213 -0.31 -1.83 12.87
CA SER A 213 0.59 -2.81 12.26
C SER A 213 -0.19 -4.08 11.89
N MET A 214 0.02 -4.62 10.69
CA MET A 214 -0.49 -5.94 10.34
C MET A 214 0.25 -7.02 11.11
N ARG A 215 1.58 -6.88 11.25
CA ARG A 215 2.45 -7.84 11.94
C ARG A 215 2.15 -7.92 13.44
N GLU A 216 1.91 -6.79 14.08
CA GLU A 216 1.55 -6.70 15.50
C GLU A 216 0.02 -6.77 15.73
N SER A 217 -0.77 -7.12 14.71
CA SER A 217 -2.21 -7.30 14.87
C SER A 217 -2.52 -8.47 15.82
N ARG A 218 -3.70 -8.45 16.45
CA ARG A 218 -4.09 -9.47 17.47
C ARG A 218 -4.05 -10.91 16.96
N THR A 219 -4.19 -11.10 15.65
CA THR A 219 -4.19 -12.40 14.96
C THR A 219 -2.79 -12.83 14.52
N CYS A 220 -1.85 -11.89 14.35
CA CYS A 220 -0.49 -12.14 13.86
C CYS A 220 0.60 -12.05 14.94
N ALA A 221 0.45 -11.19 15.96
CA ALA A 221 1.53 -10.79 16.88
C ALA A 221 2.21 -11.96 17.62
N ASN A 222 1.46 -13.02 17.93
CA ASN A 222 1.97 -14.18 18.68
C ASN A 222 2.36 -15.36 17.78
N LEU A 223 2.29 -15.20 16.46
CA LEU A 223 2.67 -16.25 15.52
C LEU A 223 4.17 -16.16 15.23
N ARG A 224 4.82 -17.32 15.20
CA ARG A 224 6.15 -17.43 14.61
C ARG A 224 6.04 -17.23 13.10
N ASP A 225 7.12 -16.82 12.47
CA ASP A 225 7.16 -16.51 11.04
C ASP A 225 6.59 -17.63 10.17
N LEU A 226 7.02 -18.87 10.40
CA LEU A 226 6.50 -20.01 9.66
C LEU A 226 5.00 -20.22 9.86
N ASP A 227 4.49 -20.08 11.09
CA ASP A 227 3.07 -20.25 11.37
C ASP A 227 2.24 -19.12 10.70
N LEU A 228 2.78 -17.90 10.69
CA LEU A 228 2.16 -16.76 10.02
C LEU A 228 2.13 -16.94 8.50
N VAL A 229 3.23 -17.38 7.88
CA VAL A 229 3.27 -17.73 6.45
C VAL A 229 2.19 -18.76 6.14
N MET A 230 2.13 -19.86 6.90
CA MET A 230 1.15 -20.93 6.65
C MET A 230 -0.29 -20.43 6.76
N ARG A 231 -0.58 -19.51 7.68
CA ARG A 231 -1.91 -18.89 7.78
C ARG A 231 -2.23 -17.96 6.62
N ILE A 232 -1.28 -17.13 6.19
CA ILE A 232 -1.47 -16.24 5.04
C ILE A 232 -1.69 -17.07 3.76
N LEU A 233 -0.90 -18.11 3.54
CA LEU A 233 -1.03 -19.03 2.40
C LEU A 233 -2.36 -19.80 2.38
N ALA A 234 -2.98 -19.99 3.55
CA ALA A 234 -4.25 -20.71 3.69
C ALA A 234 -5.49 -19.83 3.45
N ALA A 235 -5.34 -18.52 3.27
CA ALA A 235 -6.47 -17.63 2.98
C ALA A 235 -7.15 -18.03 1.66
N THR A 236 -8.47 -18.15 1.65
CA THR A 236 -9.21 -18.63 0.47
C THR A 236 -9.73 -17.51 -0.42
N ASP A 237 -9.93 -16.32 0.16
CA ASP A 237 -10.32 -15.11 -0.53
C ASP A 237 -9.74 -13.85 0.15
N TRP A 238 -10.11 -12.68 -0.38
CA TRP A 238 -9.66 -11.39 0.17
C TRP A 238 -10.22 -11.12 1.57
N GLN A 239 -11.39 -11.65 1.91
CA GLN A 239 -12.06 -11.40 3.19
C GLN A 239 -11.39 -12.21 4.29
N ASP A 240 -11.10 -13.49 4.03
CA ASP A 240 -10.29 -14.35 4.89
C ASP A 240 -8.94 -13.69 5.17
N LEU A 241 -8.26 -13.22 4.12
CA LEU A 241 -6.97 -12.55 4.25
C LEU A 241 -7.08 -11.25 5.07
N ALA A 242 -8.05 -10.38 4.78
CA ALA A 242 -8.27 -9.14 5.52
C ALA A 242 -8.64 -9.41 6.99
N SER A 243 -9.40 -10.46 7.28
CA SER A 243 -9.71 -10.86 8.65
C SER A 243 -8.47 -11.32 9.43
N LEU A 244 -7.50 -11.89 8.72
CA LEU A 244 -6.23 -12.34 9.29
C LEU A 244 -5.27 -11.18 9.52
N VAL A 245 -5.06 -10.28 8.55
CA VAL A 245 -4.00 -9.24 8.65
C VAL A 245 -4.52 -7.85 9.06
N ASN A 246 -5.83 -7.61 8.93
CA ASN A 246 -6.50 -6.37 9.33
C ASN A 246 -7.68 -6.63 10.28
N PRO A 247 -7.55 -7.46 11.34
CA PRO A 247 -8.69 -7.81 12.19
C PRO A 247 -9.30 -6.57 12.86
N CYS A 248 -10.63 -6.53 12.97
CA CYS A 248 -11.28 -5.44 13.70
C CYS A 248 -10.90 -5.48 15.19
N PRO A 249 -10.31 -4.42 15.76
CA PRO A 249 -9.80 -4.45 17.14
C PRO A 249 -10.91 -4.72 18.17
N TYR A 250 -12.14 -4.26 17.91
CA TYR A 250 -13.29 -4.37 18.81
C TYR A 250 -14.25 -5.50 18.46
N GLY A 251 -14.01 -6.24 17.37
CA GLY A 251 -14.89 -7.33 16.92
C GLY A 251 -16.29 -6.90 16.44
N MET A 252 -16.48 -5.61 16.16
CA MET A 252 -17.73 -5.08 15.60
C MET A 252 -17.90 -5.42 14.11
N ASP A 253 -16.78 -5.65 13.43
CA ASP A 253 -16.69 -6.09 12.04
C ASP A 253 -15.66 -7.21 11.92
N VAL A 254 -15.57 -7.84 10.74
CA VAL A 254 -14.57 -8.90 10.46
C VAL A 254 -13.16 -8.31 10.35
N PHE A 255 -13.04 -7.13 9.75
CA PHE A 255 -11.78 -6.42 9.52
C PHE A 255 -11.96 -4.92 9.72
N ASP A 256 -10.86 -4.17 9.84
CA ASP A 256 -10.85 -2.71 10.01
C ASP A 256 -9.92 -2.06 8.98
N LYS A 257 -10.27 -0.86 8.51
CA LYS A 257 -9.50 -0.14 7.49
C LYS A 257 -8.23 0.53 8.01
N ASN A 258 -8.09 0.68 9.33
CA ASN A 258 -7.09 1.49 10.01
C ASN A 258 -5.75 0.77 10.21
N TYR A 259 -5.36 -0.04 9.23
CA TYR A 259 -4.06 -0.68 9.17
C TYR A 259 -3.17 0.03 8.16
N LYS A 260 -1.85 -0.06 8.37
CA LYS A 260 -0.83 0.47 7.46
C LYS A 260 -1.03 0.02 6.01
N VAL A 261 -1.37 -1.25 5.81
CA VAL A 261 -1.85 -1.76 4.51
C VAL A 261 -3.23 -2.35 4.76
N ASN A 262 -4.22 -1.83 4.05
CA ASN A 262 -5.63 -2.15 4.22
C ASN A 262 -6.12 -2.99 3.03
N PHE A 263 -6.34 -4.28 3.28
CA PHE A 263 -6.95 -5.24 2.35
C PHE A 263 -8.48 -5.15 2.34
N GLY A 264 -9.10 -4.50 3.33
CA GLY A 264 -10.53 -4.20 3.32
C GLY A 264 -10.96 -3.26 2.18
N ALA A 265 -10.02 -2.46 1.66
CA ALA A 265 -10.23 -1.62 0.48
C ALA A 265 -10.59 -2.43 -0.77
N VAL A 266 -10.23 -3.72 -0.84
CA VAL A 266 -10.59 -4.61 -1.96
C VAL A 266 -12.11 -4.71 -2.11
N ARG A 267 -12.86 -4.70 -1.01
CA ARG A 267 -14.33 -4.77 -1.03
C ARG A 267 -14.98 -3.58 -1.75
N LEU A 268 -14.48 -2.38 -1.45
CA LEU A 268 -15.11 -1.13 -1.87
C LEU A 268 -14.56 -0.63 -3.19
N TYR A 269 -13.26 -0.78 -3.40
CA TYR A 269 -12.52 -0.14 -4.48
C TYR A 269 -11.80 -1.14 -5.39
N GLY A 270 -11.75 -2.43 -5.04
CA GLY A 270 -10.97 -3.43 -5.78
C GLY A 270 -9.45 -3.22 -5.68
N THR A 271 -8.99 -2.45 -4.68
CA THR A 271 -7.57 -2.08 -4.50
C THR A 271 -7.04 -2.50 -3.14
N VAL A 272 -5.72 -2.60 -3.02
CA VAL A 272 -5.02 -2.62 -1.72
C VAL A 272 -4.61 -1.19 -1.41
N GLU A 273 -4.96 -0.70 -0.23
CA GLU A 273 -4.69 0.67 0.20
C GLU A 273 -3.45 0.71 1.11
N PHE A 274 -2.47 1.54 0.76
CA PHE A 274 -1.23 1.77 1.50
C PHE A 274 -1.30 3.11 2.21
N ARG A 275 -1.18 3.09 3.54
CA ARG A 275 -1.46 4.23 4.42
C ARG A 275 -0.24 4.67 5.23
N GLN A 276 0.92 4.03 5.08
CA GLN A 276 2.10 4.33 5.93
C GLN A 276 2.63 5.76 5.76
N HIS A 277 2.58 6.32 4.55
CA HIS A 277 3.27 7.57 4.23
C HIS A 277 2.66 8.77 4.97
N ALA A 278 3.53 9.67 5.45
CA ALA A 278 3.09 10.92 6.08
C ALA A 278 2.44 11.85 5.05
N GLY A 279 1.49 12.69 5.46
CA GLY A 279 0.88 13.66 4.56
C GLY A 279 1.93 14.56 3.92
N THR A 280 1.84 14.74 2.60
CA THR A 280 2.72 15.60 1.81
C THR A 280 1.92 16.24 0.69
N THR A 281 2.29 17.46 0.30
CA THR A 281 1.77 18.13 -0.92
C THR A 281 2.90 18.36 -1.93
N CYS A 282 4.00 17.63 -1.77
CA CYS A 282 5.14 17.61 -2.69
C CYS A 282 4.88 16.55 -3.77
N ALA A 283 4.54 17.00 -4.98
CA ALA A 283 4.21 16.08 -6.08
C ALA A 283 5.32 15.05 -6.35
N ARG A 284 6.60 15.44 -6.20
CA ARG A 284 7.74 14.53 -6.36
C ARG A 284 7.75 13.40 -5.33
N GLU A 285 7.46 13.69 -4.07
CA GLU A 285 7.39 12.66 -3.02
C GLU A 285 6.21 11.72 -3.25
N ILE A 286 5.06 12.24 -3.67
CA ILE A 286 3.86 11.44 -3.97
C ILE A 286 4.13 10.50 -5.14
N VAL A 287 4.74 11.02 -6.22
CA VAL A 287 5.12 10.22 -7.38
C VAL A 287 6.12 9.14 -7.00
N GLN A 288 7.18 9.48 -6.27
CA GLN A 288 8.19 8.50 -5.84
C GLN A 288 7.55 7.38 -5.01
N TRP A 289 6.70 7.73 -4.04
CA TRP A 289 6.04 6.73 -3.22
C TRP A 289 5.08 5.83 -4.02
N GLY A 290 4.35 6.41 -4.98
CA GLY A 290 3.52 5.65 -5.91
C GLY A 290 4.33 4.68 -6.76
N GLU A 291 5.49 5.11 -7.28
CA GLU A 291 6.41 4.27 -8.06
C GLU A 291 6.99 3.13 -7.22
N ASP A 292 7.44 3.42 -5.99
CA ASP A 292 8.01 2.41 -5.09
C ASP A 292 6.99 1.30 -4.77
N LEU A 293 5.74 1.70 -4.46
CA LEU A 293 4.65 0.76 -4.20
C LEU A 293 4.29 -0.07 -5.43
N LEU A 294 4.20 0.57 -6.61
CA LEU A 294 3.92 -0.14 -7.86
C LEU A 294 5.01 -1.17 -8.17
N ALA A 295 6.29 -0.80 -8.03
CA ALA A 295 7.41 -1.70 -8.25
C ALA A 295 7.35 -2.92 -7.29
N LEU A 296 7.17 -2.66 -5.99
CA LEU A 296 7.07 -3.73 -4.97
C LEU A 296 5.87 -4.64 -5.20
N VAL A 297 4.69 -4.08 -5.49
CA VAL A 297 3.48 -4.88 -5.77
C VAL A 297 3.67 -5.71 -7.04
N ARG A 298 4.18 -5.13 -8.14
CA ARG A 298 4.46 -5.89 -9.37
C ARG A 298 5.45 -7.01 -9.15
N TRP A 299 6.52 -6.73 -8.41
CA TRP A 299 7.51 -7.74 -8.09
C TRP A 299 6.88 -8.88 -7.26
N ALA A 300 6.13 -8.54 -6.21
CA ALA A 300 5.44 -9.52 -5.37
C ALA A 300 4.49 -10.41 -6.18
N VAL A 301 3.75 -9.87 -7.14
CA VAL A 301 2.82 -10.68 -7.94
C VAL A 301 3.51 -11.52 -9.02
N ARG A 302 4.74 -11.18 -9.43
CA ARG A 302 5.51 -11.96 -10.43
C ARG A 302 6.43 -13.03 -9.86
N VAL A 303 7.06 -12.78 -8.73
CA VAL A 303 8.05 -13.70 -8.14
C VAL A 303 7.45 -15.07 -7.85
N ASP A 304 8.20 -16.16 -7.92
CA ASP A 304 7.64 -17.45 -7.51
C ASP A 304 7.15 -17.38 -6.06
N ARG A 305 6.03 -18.06 -5.77
CA ARG A 305 5.41 -18.01 -4.44
C ARG A 305 6.37 -18.52 -3.37
N TRP A 306 7.07 -19.62 -3.63
CA TRP A 306 7.96 -20.23 -2.64
C TRP A 306 9.27 -19.47 -2.51
N GLU A 307 9.75 -18.87 -3.60
CA GLU A 307 10.85 -17.91 -3.55
C GLU A 307 10.50 -16.71 -2.65
N LEU A 308 9.29 -16.14 -2.79
CA LEU A 308 8.83 -15.07 -1.90
C LEU A 308 8.74 -15.52 -0.44
N VAL A 309 8.20 -16.72 -0.19
CA VAL A 309 8.13 -17.29 1.17
C VAL A 309 9.53 -17.42 1.78
N ASP A 310 10.49 -17.97 1.04
CA ASP A 310 11.88 -18.12 1.49
C ASP A 310 12.54 -16.77 1.78
N MET A 311 12.21 -15.73 1.02
CA MET A 311 12.65 -14.36 1.32
C MET A 311 11.99 -13.79 2.58
N CYS A 312 10.68 -13.95 2.75
CA CYS A 312 9.96 -13.50 3.94
C CYS A 312 10.47 -14.18 5.22
N LEU A 313 10.80 -15.47 5.16
CA LEU A 313 11.39 -16.20 6.29
C LEU A 313 12.83 -15.77 6.62
N ARG A 314 13.47 -15.00 5.72
CA ARG A 314 14.81 -14.41 5.88
C ARG A 314 14.76 -12.88 5.86
N HIS A 315 13.62 -12.28 6.21
CA HIS A 315 13.41 -10.83 6.18
C HIS A 315 14.37 -10.05 7.07
N ASP A 316 14.98 -10.68 8.07
CA ASP A 316 16.04 -10.12 8.92
C ASP A 316 17.39 -10.01 8.21
N GLN A 317 17.62 -10.84 7.19
CA GLN A 317 18.85 -10.90 6.38
C GLN A 317 18.71 -10.15 5.06
N ILE A 318 17.49 -9.87 4.61
CA ILE A 318 17.19 -9.21 3.34
C ILE A 318 16.73 -7.78 3.62
N GLN A 319 17.31 -6.82 2.92
CA GLN A 319 16.89 -5.42 3.04
C GLN A 319 15.82 -5.10 1.99
N LEU A 320 14.69 -4.52 2.42
CA LEU A 320 13.59 -4.13 1.52
C LEU A 320 14.04 -3.17 0.43
N ARG A 321 15.01 -2.29 0.71
CA ARG A 321 15.58 -1.39 -0.29
C ARG A 321 16.25 -2.15 -1.45
N ASP A 322 16.89 -3.29 -1.15
CA ASP A 322 17.58 -4.08 -2.16
C ASP A 322 16.53 -4.80 -3.02
N LEU A 323 15.44 -5.27 -2.41
CA LEU A 323 14.27 -5.79 -3.13
C LEU A 323 13.62 -4.71 -4.01
N LEU A 324 13.48 -3.48 -3.54
CA LEU A 324 12.96 -2.37 -4.34
C LEU A 324 13.86 -2.09 -5.56
N VAL A 325 15.18 -2.06 -5.37
CA VAL A 325 16.12 -1.90 -6.49
C VAL A 325 15.99 -3.03 -7.51
N LEU A 326 15.84 -4.28 -7.04
CA LEU A 326 15.59 -5.44 -7.91
C LEU A 326 14.24 -5.31 -8.64
N ALA A 327 13.19 -4.90 -7.94
CA ALA A 327 11.85 -4.70 -8.49
C ALA A 327 11.88 -3.67 -9.63
N VAL A 328 12.45 -2.48 -9.40
CA VAL A 328 12.59 -1.42 -10.41
C VAL A 328 13.40 -1.90 -11.62
N ARG A 329 14.52 -2.61 -11.40
CA ARG A 329 15.32 -3.16 -12.51
C ARG A 329 14.55 -4.18 -13.35
N SER A 330 13.73 -5.02 -12.70
CA SER A 330 12.92 -6.02 -13.38
C SER A 330 11.85 -5.40 -14.29
N GLU A 331 11.44 -4.16 -14.04
CA GLU A 331 10.50 -3.43 -14.89
C GLU A 331 11.13 -2.92 -16.18
N SER A 332 12.44 -2.60 -16.16
CA SER A 332 13.17 -2.04 -17.30
C SER A 332 13.71 -3.09 -18.27
N SER A 333 13.61 -4.39 -17.95
CA SER A 333 14.16 -5.44 -18.81
C SER A 333 13.30 -5.65 -20.07
N PRO A 334 13.87 -5.48 -21.29
CA PRO A 334 13.16 -5.63 -22.55
C PRO A 334 12.78 -7.09 -22.88
N ASP A 335 13.40 -8.08 -22.20
CA ASP A 335 13.12 -9.51 -22.39
C ASP A 335 11.80 -9.98 -21.78
N ALA A 336 11.08 -9.10 -21.09
CA ALA A 336 9.68 -9.34 -20.81
C ALA A 336 8.90 -9.04 -22.11
N THR A 337 8.68 -10.09 -22.90
CA THR A 337 7.96 -10.06 -24.18
C THR A 337 6.69 -9.21 -24.04
N PRO A 338 6.50 -8.16 -24.85
CA PRO A 338 5.25 -7.41 -24.84
C PRO A 338 4.10 -8.34 -25.25
N PRO A 339 2.91 -8.21 -24.64
CA PRO A 339 1.75 -8.98 -25.02
C PRO A 339 1.42 -8.73 -26.50
N LEU A 340 1.25 -9.82 -27.26
CA LEU A 340 0.60 -9.78 -28.55
C LEU A 340 -0.87 -9.45 -28.30
N TYR A 341 -1.24 -8.17 -28.34
CA TYR A 341 -2.63 -7.75 -28.33
C TYR A 341 -3.35 -8.39 -29.52
N LEU A 342 -4.11 -9.45 -29.27
CA LEU A 342 -5.16 -9.86 -30.19
C LEU A 342 -6.26 -8.81 -30.08
N SER A 343 -6.32 -7.92 -31.07
CA SER A 343 -7.46 -7.03 -31.27
C SER A 343 -8.76 -7.84 -31.21
N PRO A 344 -9.82 -7.34 -30.55
CA PRO A 344 -11.13 -7.94 -30.70
C PRO A 344 -11.52 -7.80 -32.17
N THR A 345 -11.63 -8.94 -32.86
CA THR A 345 -12.33 -8.99 -34.14
C THR A 345 -13.75 -8.47 -33.95
N VAL A 346 -14.09 -7.49 -34.77
CA VAL A 346 -15.39 -6.81 -34.92
C VAL A 346 -16.54 -7.80 -35.02
#